data_AF-A0A952UMM5-F1
#
_entry.id   AF-A0A952UMM5-F1
#
_cell.length_a   1.000
_cell.length_b   1.000
_cell.length_c   1.000
_cell.angle_alpha   90.00
_cell.angle_beta   90.00
_cell.angle_gamma   90.00
#
_symmetry.space_group_name_H-M   'P 1'
#
loop_
_entity.id
_entity.type
_entity.pdbx_description
1 polymer ?
#
loop_
_entity_poly.entity_id
_entity_poly.type
_entity_poly.pdbx_seq_one_letter_code
_entity_poly.pdbx_strand_id
1 'polypeptide(L)'
;MSSVSYRSLLAPAIPYVIIIPATILSGCVPPPPHQFMPGGPVGEAGQTVPGPRQASDDEVRAMLAESSRHQPNPSEQVDLNGLLMQISQATTFRQKQHLVDQYHHAALLLPEAERNQAFQRLRDLGNHGRTTP
;
A
#
# COMPACT_ATOMS: atom_id res chain seq x y z
N MET A 1 3.81 -62.81 -23.66
CA MET A 1 3.63 -61.62 -22.81
C MET A 1 3.98 -60.42 -23.69
N SER A 2 2.96 -59.85 -24.33
CA SER A 2 2.42 -58.52 -23.99
C SER A 2 3.36 -57.42 -24.52
N SER A 3 3.05 -56.86 -25.70
CA SER A 3 2.36 -55.55 -25.86
C SER A 3 3.34 -54.39 -25.55
N VAL A 4 3.58 -53.36 -26.34
CA VAL A 4 2.66 -52.46 -27.06
C VAL A 4 3.52 -51.60 -27.99
N SER A 5 2.99 -51.34 -29.19
CA SER A 5 3.41 -50.34 -30.17
C SER A 5 3.28 -48.92 -29.63
N TYR A 6 4.27 -48.03 -29.77
CA TYR A 6 3.95 -46.60 -29.91
C TYR A 6 4.87 -45.89 -30.90
N ARG A 7 4.24 -45.56 -32.03
CA ARG A 7 4.54 -44.57 -33.06
C ARG A 7 5.42 -43.41 -32.58
N SER A 8 6.32 -42.99 -33.47
CA SER A 8 6.74 -41.59 -33.58
C SER A 8 5.51 -40.69 -33.53
N LEU A 9 5.37 -39.96 -32.44
CA LEU A 9 4.63 -38.72 -32.43
C LEU A 9 5.67 -37.64 -32.21
N LEU A 10 5.97 -36.96 -33.31
CA LEU A 10 6.31 -35.54 -33.29
C LEU A 10 5.57 -34.91 -32.11
N ALA A 11 6.28 -34.62 -31.03
CA ALA A 11 5.82 -33.65 -30.07
C ALA A 11 6.23 -32.30 -30.67
N PRO A 12 5.33 -31.56 -31.35
CA PRO A 12 5.60 -30.15 -31.52
C PRO A 12 5.79 -29.59 -30.12
N ALA A 13 6.95 -28.98 -29.88
CA ALA A 13 7.13 -28.10 -28.74
C ALA A 13 6.03 -27.05 -28.85
N ILE A 14 4.96 -27.21 -28.10
CA ILE A 14 3.91 -26.20 -27.97
C ILE A 14 4.57 -25.10 -27.14
N PRO A 15 4.92 -23.93 -27.70
CA PRO A 15 5.16 -22.79 -26.85
C PRO A 15 3.81 -22.53 -26.18
N TYR A 16 3.69 -22.91 -24.92
CA TYR A 16 2.60 -22.42 -24.08
C TYR A 16 2.84 -20.93 -23.90
N VAL A 17 2.42 -20.14 -24.89
CA VAL A 17 2.22 -18.72 -24.75
C VAL A 17 1.00 -18.61 -23.85
N ILE A 18 1.26 -18.51 -22.55
CA ILE A 18 0.24 -18.12 -21.58
C ILE A 18 -0.08 -16.67 -21.91
N ILE A 19 -1.05 -16.46 -22.79
CA ILE A 19 -1.71 -15.18 -22.94
C ILE A 19 -2.48 -15.00 -21.63
N ILE A 20 -1.86 -14.29 -20.69
CA ILE A 20 -2.54 -13.80 -19.50
C ILE A 20 -3.63 -12.87 -20.03
N PRO A 21 -4.94 -13.17 -19.88
CA PRO A 21 -5.94 -12.16 -20.12
C PRO A 21 -5.68 -11.07 -19.09
N ALA A 22 -5.26 -9.89 -19.56
CA ALA A 22 -5.21 -8.71 -18.73
C ALA A 22 -6.65 -8.42 -18.30
N THR A 23 -7.04 -8.95 -17.13
CA THR A 23 -8.23 -8.50 -16.44
C THR A 23 -7.93 -7.07 -16.04
N ILE A 24 -8.34 -6.15 -16.91
CA ILE A 24 -8.30 -4.72 -16.67
C ILE A 24 -9.14 -4.52 -15.42
N LEU A 25 -8.49 -4.23 -14.30
CA LEU A 25 -9.13 -3.76 -13.09
C LEU A 25 -9.81 -2.44 -13.46
N SER A 26 -11.07 -2.56 -13.84
CA SER A 26 -11.96 -1.44 -14.06
C SER A 26 -12.10 -0.68 -12.75
N GLY A 27 -11.83 0.62 -12.80
CA GLY A 27 -12.37 1.55 -11.82
C GLY A 27 -11.36 2.25 -10.94
N CYS A 28 -10.54 3.12 -11.54
CA CYS A 28 -10.13 4.40 -10.93
C CYS A 28 -9.90 5.39 -12.07
N VAL A 29 -10.98 5.73 -12.80
CA VAL A 29 -10.96 6.98 -13.59
C VAL A 29 -11.14 8.08 -12.54
N PRO A 30 -10.14 8.94 -12.30
CA PRO A 30 -10.34 10.09 -11.43
C PRO A 30 -11.51 10.90 -12.02
N PRO A 31 -12.48 11.34 -11.20
CA PRO A 31 -13.54 12.19 -11.69
C PRO A 31 -12.91 13.36 -12.45
N PRO A 32 -13.41 13.70 -13.66
CA PRO A 32 -12.86 14.83 -14.40
C PRO A 32 -12.89 16.06 -13.51
N PRO A 33 -11.85 16.92 -13.56
CA PRO A 33 -11.81 18.13 -12.76
C PRO A 33 -13.10 18.90 -13.02
N HIS A 34 -13.82 19.27 -11.96
CA HIS A 34 -15.06 20.03 -12.06
C HIS A 34 -14.80 21.30 -12.88
N GLN A 35 -15.11 21.25 -14.18
CA GLN A 35 -15.21 22.43 -15.01
C GLN A 35 -16.53 23.10 -14.62
N PHE A 36 -16.43 24.19 -13.87
CA PHE A 36 -17.56 25.10 -13.69
C PHE A 36 -18.04 25.51 -15.08
N MET A 37 -19.21 25.02 -15.48
CA MET A 37 -19.87 25.47 -16.70
C MET A 37 -20.74 26.69 -16.37
N PRO A 38 -20.43 27.90 -16.87
CA PRO A 38 -21.33 29.03 -16.75
C PRO A 38 -22.45 28.84 -17.78
N GLY A 39 -23.57 28.26 -17.36
CA GLY A 39 -24.73 28.10 -18.25
C GLY A 39 -25.61 26.91 -17.89
N GLY A 40 -26.25 26.95 -16.73
CA GLY A 40 -27.33 26.03 -16.34
C GLY A 40 -28.41 26.80 -15.60
N PRO A 41 -29.68 26.35 -15.66
CA PRO A 41 -30.81 27.11 -15.12
C PRO A 41 -30.61 27.33 -13.62
N VAL A 42 -30.96 28.52 -13.17
CA VAL A 42 -30.82 29.01 -11.78
C VAL A 42 -31.60 28.08 -10.84
N GLY A 43 -30.96 26.99 -10.45
CA GLY A 43 -31.28 26.23 -9.25
C GLY A 43 -30.84 27.10 -8.08
N GLU A 44 -31.75 27.27 -7.12
CA GLU A 44 -31.58 28.09 -5.93
C GLU A 44 -30.15 28.00 -5.41
N ALA A 45 -29.48 29.16 -5.41
CA ALA A 45 -28.11 29.30 -4.97
C ALA A 45 -27.98 28.63 -3.61
N GLY A 46 -27.26 27.50 -3.60
CA GLY A 46 -26.79 26.87 -2.39
C GLY A 46 -26.20 27.96 -1.51
N GLN A 47 -26.64 27.99 -0.26
CA GLN A 47 -26.04 28.81 0.78
C GLN A 47 -24.54 28.81 0.55
N THR A 48 -23.98 30.00 0.30
CA THR A 48 -22.56 30.18 0.13
C THR A 48 -21.90 29.69 1.40
N VAL A 49 -21.42 28.44 1.40
CA VAL A 49 -20.62 27.93 2.50
C VAL A 49 -19.44 28.89 2.59
N PRO A 50 -19.29 29.62 3.71
CA PRO A 50 -18.18 30.54 3.86
C PRO A 50 -16.89 29.75 3.63
N GLY A 51 -16.01 30.27 2.77
CA GLY A 51 -14.70 29.68 2.58
C GLY A 51 -13.94 29.56 3.91
N PRO A 52 -12.86 28.76 3.96
CA PRO A 52 -12.09 28.59 5.19
C PRO A 52 -11.72 29.96 5.78
N ARG A 53 -12.18 30.24 6.99
CA ARG A 53 -11.80 31.47 7.69
C ARG A 53 -10.30 31.41 8.00
N GLN A 54 -9.65 32.57 7.94
CA GLN A 54 -8.28 32.69 8.42
C GLN A 54 -8.25 32.39 9.92
N ALA A 55 -7.35 31.50 10.35
CA ALA A 55 -7.11 31.25 11.76
C ALA A 55 -6.43 32.46 12.39
N SER A 56 -6.82 32.82 13.61
CA SER A 56 -6.13 33.88 14.36
C SER A 56 -4.78 33.38 14.88
N ASP A 57 -3.86 34.29 15.18
CA ASP A 57 -2.55 33.92 15.76
C ASP A 57 -2.68 33.13 17.07
N ASP A 58 -3.73 33.41 17.86
CA ASP A 58 -4.02 32.68 19.09
C ASP A 58 -4.51 31.26 18.83
N GLU A 59 -5.34 31.06 17.80
CA GLU A 59 -5.77 29.72 17.37
C GLU A 59 -4.62 28.92 16.79
N VAL A 60 -3.75 29.56 16.00
CA VAL A 60 -2.53 28.93 15.48
C VAL A 60 -1.62 28.53 16.64
N ARG A 61 -1.43 29.43 17.63
CA ARG A 61 -0.65 29.15 18.84
C ARG A 61 -1.25 28.00 19.65
N ALA A 62 -2.57 27.96 19.82
CA ALA A 62 -3.26 26.88 20.52
C ALA A 62 -3.09 25.53 19.79
N MET A 63 -3.25 25.51 18.47
CA MET A 63 -3.08 24.32 17.64
C MET A 63 -1.62 23.82 17.63
N LEU A 64 -0.64 24.72 17.62
CA LEU A 64 0.78 24.36 17.73
C LEU A 64 1.12 23.84 19.13
N ALA A 65 0.57 24.43 20.18
CA ALA A 65 0.72 23.95 21.55
C ALA A 65 0.08 22.57 21.74
N GLU A 66 -1.08 22.34 21.13
CA GLU A 66 -1.75 21.05 21.11
C GLU A 66 -0.98 20.00 20.30
N SER A 67 -0.48 20.36 19.12
CA SER A 67 0.37 19.47 18.30
C SER A 67 1.66 19.10 19.02
N SER A 68 2.24 20.03 19.78
CA SER A 68 3.44 19.77 20.60
C SER A 68 3.15 18.82 21.76
N ARG A 69 1.93 18.85 22.32
CA ARG A 69 1.50 17.89 23.35
C ARG A 69 1.25 16.49 22.81
N HIS A 70 0.80 16.41 21.56
CA HIS A 70 0.53 15.16 20.86
C HIS A 70 1.72 14.67 20.04
N GLN A 71 2.90 15.26 20.20
CA GLN A 71 4.09 14.77 19.51
C GLN A 71 4.31 13.32 19.96
N PRO A 72 4.13 12.33 19.08
CA PRO A 72 4.35 10.94 19.43
C PRO A 72 5.78 10.86 19.93
N ASN A 73 5.94 10.29 21.12
CA ASN A 73 7.21 10.27 21.83
C ASN A 73 8.25 9.64 20.89
N PRO A 74 9.28 10.36 20.41
CA PRO A 74 10.26 9.79 19.48
C PRO A 74 11.05 8.63 20.11
N SER A 75 10.92 8.49 21.42
CA SER A 75 11.49 7.43 22.26
C SER A 75 10.72 6.11 22.21
N GLU A 76 9.55 6.04 21.57
CA GLU A 76 8.89 4.76 21.31
C GLU A 76 9.66 4.06 20.18
N GLN A 77 10.82 3.50 20.55
CA GLN A 77 11.60 2.65 19.65
C GLN A 77 10.69 1.51 19.20
N VAL A 78 10.24 1.62 17.97
CA VAL A 78 9.43 0.60 17.34
C VAL A 78 10.28 -0.66 17.22
N ASP A 79 9.88 -1.73 17.90
CA ASP A 79 10.56 -3.02 17.80
C ASP A 79 10.32 -3.64 16.43
N LEU A 80 11.29 -3.43 15.54
CA LEU A 80 11.28 -3.97 14.18
C LEU A 80 11.23 -5.50 14.16
N ASN A 81 11.86 -6.19 15.12
CA ASN A 81 11.82 -7.64 15.15
C ASN A 81 10.43 -8.14 15.57
N GLY A 82 9.82 -7.48 16.56
CA GLY A 82 8.42 -7.71 16.95
C GLY A 82 7.44 -7.49 15.79
N LEU A 83 7.66 -6.44 14.98
CA LEU A 83 6.87 -6.22 13.77
C LEU A 83 7.06 -7.32 12.72
N LEU A 84 8.29 -7.79 12.47
CA LEU A 84 8.51 -8.91 11.54
C LEU A 84 7.78 -10.19 11.99
N MET A 85 7.80 -10.48 13.29
CA MET A 85 7.04 -11.60 13.85
C MET A 85 5.54 -11.44 13.61
N GLN A 86 4.99 -10.25 13.86
CA GLN A 86 3.57 -9.99 13.60
C GLN A 86 3.22 -10.07 12.11
N ILE A 87 4.08 -9.57 11.21
CA ILE A 87 3.91 -9.69 9.75
C ILE A 87 3.87 -11.15 9.31
N SER A 88 4.70 -12.01 9.93
CA SER A 88 4.72 -13.45 9.65
C SER A 88 3.45 -14.18 10.10
N GLN A 89 2.85 -13.71 11.20
CA GLN A 89 1.66 -14.30 11.81
C GLN A 89 0.35 -13.70 11.29
N ALA A 90 0.41 -12.56 10.60
CA ALA A 90 -0.76 -11.88 10.05
C ALA A 90 -1.48 -12.76 9.04
N THR A 91 -2.74 -13.08 9.33
CA THR A 91 -3.56 -13.98 8.50
C THR A 91 -4.29 -13.25 7.39
N THR A 92 -4.58 -11.95 7.58
CA THR A 92 -5.32 -11.15 6.60
C THR A 92 -4.40 -10.22 5.83
N PHE A 93 -4.72 -10.00 4.55
CA PHE A 93 -3.96 -9.10 3.69
C PHE A 93 -3.94 -7.66 4.22
N ARG A 94 -5.09 -7.13 4.65
CA ARG A 94 -5.22 -5.77 5.22
C ARG A 94 -4.31 -5.57 6.42
N GLN A 95 -4.32 -6.52 7.36
CA GLN A 95 -3.49 -6.46 8.56
C GLN A 95 -2.00 -6.57 8.21
N LYS A 96 -1.64 -7.48 7.30
CA LYS A 96 -0.27 -7.63 6.83
C LYS A 96 0.25 -6.35 6.17
N GLN A 97 -0.56 -5.73 5.31
CA GLN A 97 -0.20 -4.47 4.66
C GLN A 97 0.03 -3.36 5.68
N HIS A 98 -0.87 -3.19 6.65
CA HIS A 98 -0.71 -2.20 7.70
C HIS A 98 0.57 -2.40 8.52
N LEU A 99 0.88 -3.65 8.89
CA LEU A 99 2.11 -3.97 9.64
C LEU A 99 3.37 -3.74 8.81
N VAL A 100 3.32 -4.03 7.51
CA VAL A 100 4.41 -3.74 6.57
C VAL A 100 4.63 -2.23 6.45
N ASP A 101 3.56 -1.43 6.35
CA ASP A 101 3.66 0.03 6.29
C ASP A 101 4.26 0.60 7.57
N GLN A 102 3.83 0.10 8.74
CA GLN A 102 4.43 0.46 10.03
C GLN A 102 5.92 0.13 10.10
N TYR A 103 6.31 -1.07 9.62
CA TYR A 103 7.71 -1.47 9.57
C TYR A 103 8.53 -0.56 8.66
N HIS A 104 8.00 -0.18 7.49
CA HIS A 104 8.68 0.75 6.58
C HIS A 104 8.88 2.12 7.21
N HIS A 105 7.84 2.68 7.84
CA HIS A 105 7.94 3.95 8.53
C HIS A 105 9.00 3.93 9.64
N ALA A 106 9.03 2.88 10.45
CA ALA A 106 10.04 2.71 11.49
C ALA A 106 11.46 2.53 10.91
N ALA A 107 11.61 1.75 9.85
CA ALA A 107 12.91 1.52 9.21
C ALA A 107 13.50 2.79 8.58
N LEU A 108 12.66 3.72 8.08
CA LEU A 108 13.13 5.00 7.51
C LEU A 108 13.76 5.93 8.56
N LEU A 109 13.48 5.72 9.84
CA LEU A 109 14.08 6.50 10.93
C LEU A 109 15.48 5.99 11.32
N LEU A 110 15.90 4.82 10.81
CA LEU A 110 17.21 4.24 11.10
C LEU A 110 18.33 4.87 10.24
N PRO A 111 19.59 4.81 10.72
CA PRO A 111 20.77 5.10 9.91
C PRO A 111 20.82 4.21 8.65
N GLU A 112 21.39 4.73 7.57
CA GLU A 112 21.37 4.06 6.25
C GLU A 112 21.87 2.60 6.26
N ALA A 113 22.94 2.32 7.00
CA ALA A 113 23.48 0.97 7.12
C ALA A 113 22.46 -0.01 7.72
N GLU A 114 21.77 0.40 8.78
CA GLU A 114 20.78 -0.42 9.49
C GLU A 114 19.46 -0.50 8.72
N ARG A 115 19.04 0.60 8.09
CA ARG A 115 17.85 0.67 7.22
C ARG A 115 17.93 -0.33 6.08
N ASN A 116 19.07 -0.39 5.39
CA ASN A 116 19.25 -1.33 4.28
C ASN A 116 19.13 -2.79 4.75
N GLN A 117 19.70 -3.11 5.92
CA GLN A 117 19.56 -4.43 6.54
C GLN A 117 18.12 -4.71 7.00
N ALA A 118 17.39 -3.70 7.48
CA ALA A 118 15.99 -3.84 7.87
C ALA A 118 15.09 -4.16 6.67
N PHE A 119 15.27 -3.49 5.53
CA PHE A 119 14.53 -3.81 4.31
C PHE A 119 14.90 -5.16 3.71
N GLN A 120 16.17 -5.57 3.82
CA GLN A 120 16.59 -6.90 3.39
C GLN A 120 15.86 -7.99 4.19
N ARG A 121 15.81 -7.87 5.53
CA ARG A 121 15.08 -8.79 6.41
C ARG A 121 13.59 -8.91 6.05
N LEU A 122 12.95 -7.78 5.72
CA LEU A 122 11.55 -7.77 5.31
C LEU A 122 11.33 -8.50 3.97
N ARG A 123 12.25 -8.34 3.02
CA ARG A 123 12.21 -9.04 1.73
C ARG A 123 12.37 -10.55 1.91
N ASP A 124 13.32 -10.96 2.75
CA ASP A 124 13.59 -12.38 3.01
C ASP A 124 12.37 -13.07 3.63
N LEU A 125 11.62 -12.38 4.51
CA LEU A 125 10.36 -12.86 5.05
C LEU A 125 9.30 -13.15 3.96
N GLY A 126 9.22 -12.32 2.91
CA GLY A 126 8.34 -12.54 1.77
C GLY A 126 8.74 -13.74 0.90
N ASN A 127 10.03 -14.06 0.85
CA ASN A 127 10.55 -15.18 0.08
C ASN A 127 10.33 -16.54 0.78
N HIS A 128 10.38 -16.58 2.11
CA HIS A 128 10.11 -17.80 2.90
C HIS A 128 8.67 -18.32 2.75
N GLY A 129 7.69 -17.44 2.47
CA GLY A 129 6.32 -17.85 2.18
C GLY A 129 6.12 -18.47 0.79
N ARG A 130 7.14 -18.45 -0.09
CA ARG A 130 7.08 -18.98 -1.45
C ARG A 130 7.75 -20.35 -1.60
N THR A 131 8.46 -20.82 -0.57
CA THR A 131 9.15 -22.11 -0.53
C THR A 131 8.33 -23.16 0.21
N THR A 132 7.08 -23.36 -0.19
CA THR A 132 6.34 -24.61 0.13
C THR A 132 6.21 -25.40 -1.18
N PRO A 133 6.73 -26.65 -1.23
CA PRO A 133 6.67 -27.52 -2.42
C PRO A 133 5.23 -27.91 -2.79
#